data_AF-K1TVL4-F1
#
_entry.id   AF-K1TVL4-F1
#
_cell.length_a   1.000
_cell.length_b   1.000
_cell.length_c   1.000
_cell.angle_alpha   90.00
_cell.angle_beta   90.00
_cell.angle_gamma   90.00
#
_symmetry.space_group_name_H-M   'P 1'
#
loop_
_entity.id
_entity.type
_entity.pdbx_description
1 polymer ?
#
loop_
_entity_poly.entity_id
_entity_poly.type
_entity_poly.pdbx_seq_one_letter_code
_entity_poly.pdbx_strand_id
1 'polypeptide(L)'
;MKVIIDLDDTLSKTENRDYEHSQPIQSVIDKLGEMRETFNDVEVVLHTARGMNSCKGDVKMAEKKNRPAIERFLQRYGIKVDRIIFGKPLGDLYIDDKAMAAHDFAASTIESYRGLSGATVERVGDIVVKTAKNVAEQAEWYEQAKTYGIAVPAVYCVQLGKLYMQYVWGTPACWKVDIRVLRRIIEDIRNFPSLDGENDLQGYSNYCEKRASDAGLEYDCHGITECEILKKRTFCHGDLSLTNIIVRGGMLIYIDPSQKKEISNWLLDAAKVRASLRWLDAGLVGLEHDQRLVQYFDARFSSEELEAIKILERTHFYRVFYYARKLGRVDVANRLIEHFNTAEI
;
A
#
# COMPACT_ATOMS: atom_id res chain seq x y z
N MET A 1 -14.58 3.74 -0.39
CA MET A 1 -14.10 4.93 0.38
C MET A 1 -15.27 5.78 0.90
N LYS A 2 -15.11 6.52 2.01
CA LYS A 2 -16.10 7.54 2.44
C LYS A 2 -15.45 8.93 2.38
N VAL A 3 -16.06 9.85 1.65
CA VAL A 3 -15.62 11.23 1.45
C VAL A 3 -16.57 12.16 2.18
N ILE A 4 -16.05 12.93 3.15
CA ILE A 4 -16.81 13.99 3.81
C ILE A 4 -16.41 15.29 3.13
N ILE A 5 -17.38 15.97 2.50
CA ILE A 5 -17.10 17.15 1.68
C ILE A 5 -17.91 18.34 2.15
N ASP A 6 -17.30 19.53 2.17
CA ASP A 6 -17.99 20.78 2.45
C ASP A 6 -18.79 21.28 1.25
N LEU A 7 -19.75 22.17 1.49
CA LEU A 7 -20.57 22.79 0.46
C LEU A 7 -19.99 24.12 -0.03
N ASP A 8 -19.91 25.09 0.88
CA ASP A 8 -19.55 26.46 0.58
C ASP A 8 -18.05 26.57 0.33
N ASP A 9 -17.67 27.20 -0.79
CA ASP A 9 -16.29 27.35 -1.27
C ASP A 9 -15.52 26.04 -1.48
N THR A 10 -16.25 24.91 -1.57
CA THR A 10 -15.70 23.57 -1.84
C THR A 10 -16.42 22.89 -3.01
N LEU A 11 -17.74 22.69 -2.91
CA LEU A 11 -18.57 22.18 -4.02
C LEU A 11 -19.27 23.28 -4.79
N SER A 12 -19.55 24.39 -4.10
CA SER A 12 -20.26 25.53 -4.65
C SER A 12 -19.50 26.81 -4.35
N LYS A 13 -19.51 27.73 -5.31
CA LYS A 13 -19.08 29.10 -5.12
C LYS A 13 -20.31 29.99 -5.07
N THR A 14 -20.40 30.82 -4.04
CA THR A 14 -21.54 31.73 -3.84
C THR A 14 -21.03 33.15 -3.67
N GLU A 15 -21.43 34.04 -4.57
CA GLU A 15 -21.10 35.46 -4.45
C GLU A 15 -22.19 36.17 -3.64
N ASN A 16 -21.78 37.05 -2.72
CA ASN A 16 -22.70 37.88 -1.92
C ASN A 16 -23.81 37.12 -1.15
N ARG A 17 -23.58 35.84 -0.82
CA ARG A 17 -24.57 34.93 -0.20
C ARG A 17 -25.84 34.72 -1.05
N ASP A 18 -25.76 34.94 -2.36
CA ASP A 18 -26.82 34.63 -3.30
C ASP A 18 -26.85 33.14 -3.63
N TYR A 19 -27.35 32.35 -2.67
CA TYR A 19 -27.36 30.89 -2.77
C TYR A 19 -28.23 30.35 -3.91
N GLU A 20 -29.14 31.16 -4.47
CA GLU A 20 -29.98 30.75 -5.60
C GLU A 20 -29.20 30.73 -6.92
N HIS A 21 -28.18 31.58 -7.02
CA HIS A 21 -27.28 31.71 -8.17
C HIS A 21 -25.90 31.09 -7.94
N SER A 22 -25.72 30.32 -6.86
CA SER A 22 -24.50 29.56 -6.61
C SER A 22 -24.07 28.76 -7.85
N GLN A 23 -22.78 28.80 -8.13
CA GLN A 23 -22.15 28.08 -9.23
C GLN A 23 -21.39 26.87 -8.71
N PRO A 24 -21.34 25.75 -9.46
CA PRO A 24 -20.55 24.59 -9.08
C PRO A 24 -19.07 24.86 -9.23
N ILE A 25 -18.26 24.27 -8.34
CA ILE A 25 -16.82 24.15 -8.57
C ILE A 25 -16.60 22.86 -9.37
N GLN A 26 -16.64 23.00 -10.70
CA GLN A 26 -16.70 21.85 -11.62
C GLN A 26 -15.53 20.87 -11.43
N SER A 27 -14.32 21.37 -11.21
CA SER A 27 -13.13 20.53 -11.01
C SER A 27 -13.23 19.59 -9.81
N VAL A 28 -13.92 19.99 -8.73
CA VAL A 28 -14.16 19.13 -7.56
C VAL A 28 -15.22 18.08 -7.87
N ILE A 29 -16.26 18.45 -8.60
CA ILE A 29 -17.35 17.54 -9.00
C ILE A 29 -16.82 16.47 -9.95
N ASP A 30 -16.02 16.87 -10.94
CA ASP A 30 -15.37 15.96 -11.89
C ASP A 30 -14.49 14.96 -11.15
N LYS A 31 -13.73 15.42 -10.16
CA LYS A 31 -12.89 14.54 -9.33
C LYS A 31 -13.70 13.54 -8.50
N LEU A 32 -14.85 13.93 -7.94
CA LEU A 32 -15.76 12.99 -7.28
C LEU A 32 -16.32 11.95 -8.27
N GLY A 33 -16.59 12.36 -9.50
CA GLY A 33 -16.97 11.46 -10.60
C GLY A 33 -15.87 10.43 -10.87
N GLU A 34 -14.65 10.89 -11.11
CA GLU A 34 -13.47 10.06 -11.32
C GLU A 34 -13.24 9.06 -10.16
N MET A 35 -13.41 9.50 -8.91
CA MET A 35 -13.36 8.60 -7.74
C MET A 35 -14.43 7.51 -7.78
N ARG A 36 -15.68 7.85 -8.10
CA ARG A 36 -16.79 6.89 -8.19
C ARG A 36 -16.61 5.91 -9.36
N GLU A 37 -15.91 6.31 -10.41
CA GLU A 37 -15.57 5.44 -11.55
C GLU A 37 -14.39 4.52 -11.24
N THR A 38 -13.41 5.00 -10.47
CA THR A 38 -12.16 4.30 -10.20
C THR A 38 -12.24 3.35 -9.00
N PHE A 39 -13.02 3.70 -7.97
CA PHE A 39 -13.15 2.93 -6.74
C PHE A 39 -14.50 2.22 -6.67
N ASN A 40 -14.51 1.02 -6.09
CA ASN A 40 -15.70 0.18 -6.07
C ASN A 40 -16.87 0.77 -5.26
N ASP A 41 -16.60 1.39 -4.11
CA ASP A 41 -17.62 1.74 -3.11
C ASP A 41 -17.39 3.14 -2.53
N VAL A 42 -17.61 4.20 -3.32
CA VAL A 42 -17.46 5.59 -2.86
C VAL A 42 -18.78 6.14 -2.32
N GLU A 43 -18.77 6.52 -1.05
CA GLU A 43 -19.84 7.28 -0.42
C GLU A 43 -19.40 8.75 -0.26
N VAL A 44 -20.18 9.67 -0.81
CA VAL A 44 -19.98 11.12 -0.70
C VAL A 44 -21.02 11.70 0.26
N VAL A 45 -20.54 12.23 1.39
CA VAL A 45 -21.37 12.85 2.42
C VAL A 45 -21.09 14.34 2.43
N LEU A 46 -22.11 15.14 2.09
CA LEU A 46 -22.07 16.59 2.21
C LEU A 46 -22.20 16.97 3.69
N HIS A 47 -21.22 17.66 4.26
CA HIS A 47 -21.25 18.15 5.64
C HIS A 47 -21.04 19.67 5.65
N THR A 48 -22.10 20.42 5.93
CA THR A 48 -22.12 21.88 5.73
C THR A 48 -22.35 22.66 7.02
N ALA A 49 -21.68 23.82 7.11
CA ALA A 49 -21.90 24.83 8.15
C ALA A 49 -22.94 25.89 7.73
N ARG A 50 -23.54 25.76 6.54
CA ARG A 50 -24.50 26.74 6.02
C ARG A 50 -25.68 26.90 6.97
N GLY A 51 -25.95 28.15 7.32
CA GLY A 51 -27.03 28.52 8.24
C GLY A 51 -26.66 28.45 9.72
N MET A 52 -25.54 27.82 10.11
CA MET A 52 -25.17 27.63 11.51
C MET A 52 -25.04 28.95 12.29
N ASN A 53 -24.41 29.98 11.70
CA ASN A 53 -24.34 31.30 12.32
C ASN A 53 -25.73 31.97 12.42
N SER A 54 -26.48 31.98 11.30
CA SER A 54 -27.79 32.66 11.24
C SER A 54 -28.86 32.01 12.14
N CYS A 55 -28.70 30.72 12.44
CA CYS A 55 -29.58 29.93 13.28
C CYS A 55 -29.01 29.75 14.70
N LYS A 56 -27.97 30.52 15.08
CA LYS A 56 -27.37 30.49 16.43
C LYS A 56 -26.99 29.07 16.91
N GLY A 57 -26.49 28.24 16.00
CA GLY A 57 -26.09 26.86 16.29
C GLY A 57 -27.21 25.83 16.25
N ASP A 58 -28.48 26.22 16.05
CA ASP A 58 -29.59 25.26 15.95
C ASP A 58 -29.54 24.51 14.61
N VAL A 59 -29.07 23.26 14.67
CA VAL A 59 -28.92 22.37 13.52
C VAL A 59 -30.25 22.09 12.83
N LYS A 60 -31.34 21.87 13.60
CA LYS A 60 -32.66 21.55 13.02
C LYS A 60 -33.22 22.75 12.27
N MET A 61 -33.06 23.95 12.84
CA MET A 61 -33.47 25.19 12.19
C MET A 61 -32.64 25.45 10.94
N ALA A 62 -31.32 25.25 11.00
CA ALA A 62 -30.42 25.41 9.85
C ALA A 62 -30.78 24.45 8.71
N GLU A 63 -31.02 23.18 9.03
CA GLU A 63 -31.46 22.16 8.08
C GLU A 63 -32.80 22.52 7.44
N LYS A 64 -33.83 22.79 8.25
CA LYS A 64 -35.17 23.16 7.76
C LYS A 64 -35.12 24.37 6.81
N LYS A 65 -34.26 25.34 7.09
CA LYS A 65 -34.10 26.56 6.30
C LYS A 65 -33.35 26.34 4.99
N ASN A 66 -32.26 25.58 5.00
CA ASN A 66 -31.29 25.56 3.89
C ASN A 66 -31.35 24.30 3.03
N ARG A 67 -31.83 23.16 3.56
CA ARG A 67 -31.88 21.88 2.81
C ARG A 67 -32.57 22.00 1.45
N PRO A 68 -33.76 22.65 1.31
CA PRO A 68 -34.43 22.73 0.00
C PRO A 68 -33.60 23.46 -1.07
N ALA A 69 -32.85 24.50 -0.69
CA ALA A 69 -32.00 25.24 -1.63
C ALA A 69 -30.78 24.41 -2.05
N ILE A 70 -30.18 23.67 -1.10
CA ILE A 70 -29.05 22.78 -1.37
C ILE A 70 -29.48 21.65 -2.30
N GLU A 71 -30.61 21.00 -2.03
CA GLU A 71 -31.14 19.92 -2.87
C GLU A 71 -31.45 20.40 -4.30
N ARG A 72 -32.03 21.59 -4.45
CA ARG A 72 -32.23 22.22 -5.78
C ARG A 72 -30.91 22.49 -6.50
N PHE A 73 -29.89 22.99 -5.80
CA PHE A 73 -28.56 23.21 -6.37
C PHE A 73 -27.93 21.90 -6.86
N LEU A 74 -27.93 20.86 -6.01
CA LEU A 74 -27.40 19.55 -6.35
C LEU A 74 -28.15 18.95 -7.56
N GLN A 75 -29.48 19.04 -7.58
CA GLN A 75 -30.30 18.57 -8.70
C GLN A 75 -30.01 19.35 -9.99
N ARG A 76 -29.92 20.68 -9.93
CA ARG A 76 -29.67 21.56 -11.08
C ARG A 76 -28.39 21.18 -11.82
N TYR A 77 -27.33 20.85 -11.07
CA TYR A 77 -26.01 20.53 -11.64
C TYR A 77 -25.72 19.03 -11.67
N GLY A 78 -26.71 18.17 -11.36
CA GLY A 78 -26.54 16.71 -11.39
C GLY A 78 -25.53 16.16 -10.38
N ILE A 79 -25.25 16.89 -9.30
CA ILE A 79 -24.25 16.50 -8.30
C ILE A 79 -24.83 15.41 -7.39
N LYS A 80 -24.20 14.23 -7.41
CA LYS A 80 -24.62 13.08 -6.61
C LYS A 80 -23.90 13.06 -5.26
N VAL A 81 -24.67 13.25 -4.19
CA VAL A 81 -24.25 13.02 -2.81
C VAL A 81 -25.18 11.99 -2.18
N ASP A 82 -24.63 11.11 -1.35
CA ASP A 82 -25.38 10.00 -0.76
C ASP A 82 -26.09 10.45 0.54
N ARG A 83 -25.51 11.44 1.24
CA ARG A 83 -26.08 12.03 2.47
C ARG A 83 -25.76 13.51 2.56
N ILE A 84 -26.65 14.26 3.22
CA ILE A 84 -26.45 15.67 3.60
C ILE A 84 -26.58 15.77 5.12
N ILE A 85 -25.50 16.21 5.77
CA ILE A 85 -25.39 16.42 7.21
C ILE A 85 -25.21 17.92 7.47
N PHE A 86 -26.06 18.47 8.34
CA PHE A 86 -25.92 19.81 8.88
C PHE A 86 -25.24 19.76 10.23
N GLY A 87 -24.76 20.91 10.70
CA GLY A 87 -24.15 21.03 12.02
C GLY A 87 -22.63 21.06 12.02
N LYS A 88 -21.98 21.21 10.86
CA LYS A 88 -20.54 21.46 10.81
C LYS A 88 -20.23 22.72 11.63
N PRO A 89 -19.39 22.65 12.67
CA PRO A 89 -19.01 23.84 13.43
C PRO A 89 -18.30 24.84 12.52
N LEU A 90 -18.60 26.13 12.63
CA LEU A 90 -17.82 27.18 12.00
C LEU A 90 -16.50 27.32 12.75
N GLY A 91 -15.39 27.24 12.04
CA GLY A 91 -14.06 27.41 12.61
C GLY A 91 -13.15 28.17 11.67
N ASP A 92 -12.14 28.82 12.22
CA ASP A 92 -11.10 29.51 11.46
C ASP A 92 -10.08 28.51 10.87
N LEU A 93 -9.93 27.34 11.50
CA LEU A 93 -9.02 26.27 11.09
C LEU A 93 -9.62 24.91 11.41
N TYR A 94 -9.49 23.97 10.47
CA TYR A 94 -9.72 22.54 10.70
C TYR A 94 -8.36 21.84 10.68
N ILE A 95 -8.02 21.14 11.78
CA ILE A 95 -6.80 20.34 11.90
C ILE A 95 -7.22 18.88 11.96
N ASP A 96 -6.90 18.12 10.92
CA ASP A 96 -7.34 16.73 10.76
C ASP A 96 -6.30 15.97 9.91
N ASP A 97 -5.94 14.75 10.31
CA ASP A 97 -4.94 13.90 9.65
C ASP A 97 -5.38 13.35 8.29
N LYS A 98 -6.68 13.48 7.97
CA LYS A 98 -7.30 13.02 6.72
C LYS A 98 -7.90 14.15 5.91
N ALA A 99 -7.74 15.40 6.33
CA ALA A 99 -8.23 16.54 5.57
C ALA A 99 -7.39 16.76 4.30
N MET A 100 -8.08 17.20 3.25
CA MET A 100 -7.48 17.66 2.00
C MET A 100 -8.21 18.94 1.60
N ALA A 101 -7.49 19.97 1.19
CA ALA A 101 -8.11 21.20 0.71
C ALA A 101 -8.80 20.97 -0.65
N ALA A 102 -9.87 21.71 -0.93
CA ALA A 102 -10.66 21.52 -2.16
C ALA A 102 -9.83 21.67 -3.44
N HIS A 103 -8.87 22.60 -3.46
CA HIS A 103 -8.00 22.82 -4.61
C HIS A 103 -7.00 21.67 -4.81
N ASP A 104 -6.42 21.15 -3.73
CA ASP A 104 -5.54 19.96 -3.77
C ASP A 104 -6.31 18.74 -4.23
N PHE A 105 -7.54 18.57 -3.72
CA PHE A 105 -8.43 17.49 -4.14
C PHE A 105 -8.73 17.59 -5.64
N ALA A 106 -9.13 18.76 -6.14
CA ALA A 106 -9.39 18.97 -7.57
C ALA A 106 -8.18 18.66 -8.45
N ALA A 107 -6.96 18.93 -7.98
CA ALA A 107 -5.70 18.64 -8.69
C ALA A 107 -5.18 17.21 -8.48
N SER A 108 -5.80 16.42 -7.59
CA SER A 108 -5.27 15.13 -7.17
C SER A 108 -5.36 14.06 -8.25
N THR A 109 -4.40 13.13 -8.23
CA THR A 109 -4.46 11.89 -9.03
C THR A 109 -5.29 10.84 -8.28
N ILE A 110 -6.20 10.16 -8.99
CA ILE A 110 -7.01 9.06 -8.46
C ILE A 110 -6.52 7.75 -9.07
N GLU A 111 -6.09 6.80 -8.24
CA GLU A 111 -5.59 5.50 -8.72
C GLU A 111 -6.03 4.37 -7.80
N SER A 112 -6.31 3.20 -8.37
CA SER A 112 -6.64 1.98 -7.62
C SER A 112 -5.74 0.84 -8.04
N TYR A 113 -5.14 0.17 -7.07
CA TYR A 113 -4.26 -0.96 -7.28
C TYR A 113 -4.79 -2.19 -6.54
N ARG A 114 -4.67 -3.35 -7.18
CA ARG A 114 -4.99 -4.66 -6.59
C ARG A 114 -3.81 -5.61 -6.76
N GLY A 115 -3.19 -5.96 -5.63
CA GLY A 115 -2.07 -6.90 -5.58
C GLY A 115 -2.49 -8.37 -5.47
N LEU A 116 -1.49 -9.25 -5.46
CA LEU A 116 -1.68 -10.70 -5.27
C LEU A 116 -2.09 -11.10 -3.84
N SER A 117 -2.09 -10.16 -2.90
CA SER A 117 -2.56 -10.36 -1.53
C SER A 117 -4.09 -10.28 -1.39
N GLY A 118 -4.79 -9.82 -2.44
CA GLY A 118 -6.21 -9.48 -2.38
C GLY A 118 -6.50 -8.17 -1.65
N ALA A 119 -5.46 -7.43 -1.24
CA ALA A 119 -5.59 -6.08 -0.71
C ALA A 119 -5.98 -5.09 -1.82
N THR A 120 -6.76 -4.08 -1.44
CA THR A 120 -7.06 -2.93 -2.29
C THR A 120 -6.29 -1.72 -1.79
N VAL A 121 -5.61 -1.03 -2.69
CA VAL A 121 -4.89 0.22 -2.41
C VAL A 121 -5.52 1.31 -3.27
N GLU A 122 -6.14 2.29 -2.62
CA GLU A 122 -6.77 3.44 -3.26
C GLU A 122 -5.91 4.68 -2.97
N ARG A 123 -5.57 5.46 -4.00
CA ARG A 123 -4.77 6.67 -3.89
C ARG A 123 -5.61 7.90 -4.28
N VAL A 124 -5.52 8.94 -3.46
CA VAL A 124 -6.07 10.27 -3.75
C VAL A 124 -4.95 11.28 -3.49
N GLY A 125 -4.29 11.76 -4.55
CA GLY A 125 -3.16 12.68 -4.44
C GLY A 125 -2.03 12.09 -3.60
N ASP A 126 -1.76 12.70 -2.45
CA ASP A 126 -0.71 12.25 -1.51
C ASP A 126 -1.21 11.28 -0.43
N ILE A 127 -2.48 10.88 -0.48
CA ILE A 127 -3.08 9.96 0.48
C ILE A 127 -3.24 8.57 -0.15
N VAL A 128 -2.76 7.55 0.56
CA VAL A 128 -2.98 6.14 0.26
C VAL A 128 -3.87 5.54 1.32
N VAL A 129 -4.94 4.88 0.89
CA VAL A 129 -5.85 4.10 1.71
C VAL A 129 -5.73 2.64 1.32
N LYS A 130 -5.17 1.84 2.23
CA LYS A 130 -5.00 0.40 2.02
C LYS A 130 -5.98 -0.38 2.86
N THR A 131 -6.73 -1.28 2.23
CA THR A 131 -7.65 -2.21 2.90
C THR A 131 -7.06 -3.62 2.84
N ALA A 132 -6.66 -4.16 3.99
CA ALA A 132 -6.11 -5.50 4.13
C ALA A 132 -6.39 -6.07 5.53
N LYS A 133 -6.29 -7.39 5.69
CA LYS A 133 -6.50 -8.03 7.01
C LYS A 133 -5.42 -7.67 8.03
N ASN A 134 -4.22 -7.36 7.55
CA ASN A 134 -3.03 -7.16 8.36
C ASN A 134 -2.59 -5.68 8.45
N VAL A 135 -3.53 -4.73 8.30
CA VAL A 135 -3.20 -3.30 8.30
C VAL A 135 -2.64 -2.81 9.63
N ALA A 136 -3.02 -3.46 10.75
CA ALA A 136 -2.52 -3.12 12.07
C ALA A 136 -1.04 -3.52 12.21
N GLU A 137 -0.69 -4.75 11.83
CA GLU A 137 0.68 -5.23 11.83
C GLU A 137 1.57 -4.42 10.87
N GLN A 138 1.04 -4.00 9.71
CA GLN A 138 1.78 -3.12 8.80
C GLN A 138 2.08 -1.74 9.41
N ALA A 139 1.12 -1.16 10.13
CA ALA A 139 1.33 0.13 10.81
C ALA A 139 2.38 0.02 11.92
N GLU A 140 2.30 -1.04 12.74
CA GLU A 140 3.30 -1.32 13.78
C GLU A 140 4.70 -1.51 13.18
N TRP A 141 4.79 -2.21 12.05
CA TRP A 141 6.05 -2.36 11.33
C TRP A 141 6.63 -1.01 10.90
N TYR A 142 5.81 -0.12 10.32
CA TYR A 142 6.28 1.20 9.89
C TYR A 142 6.79 2.04 11.07
N GLU A 143 6.10 2.02 12.21
CA GLU A 143 6.57 2.75 13.39
C GLU A 143 7.90 2.17 13.91
N GLN A 144 8.04 0.85 13.98
CA GLN A 144 9.32 0.21 14.36
C GLN A 144 10.43 0.54 13.37
N ALA A 145 10.16 0.45 12.05
CA ALA A 145 11.13 0.74 11.00
C ALA A 145 11.71 2.15 11.11
N LYS A 146 10.88 3.16 11.44
CA LYS A 146 11.35 4.54 11.68
C LYS A 146 12.35 4.61 12.83
N THR A 147 12.13 3.88 13.92
CA THR A 147 13.06 3.85 15.06
C THR A 147 14.43 3.29 14.70
N TYR A 148 14.49 2.47 13.65
CA TYR A 148 15.74 1.91 13.11
C TYR A 148 16.34 2.75 11.99
N GLY A 149 15.80 3.94 11.71
CA GLY A 149 16.30 4.84 10.68
C GLY A 149 15.96 4.39 9.25
N ILE A 150 15.03 3.45 9.08
CA ILE A 150 14.56 3.02 7.76
C ILE A 150 13.57 4.05 7.24
N ALA A 151 13.79 4.52 6.00
CA ALA A 151 12.85 5.43 5.37
C ALA A 151 11.58 4.68 4.95
N VAL A 152 10.43 5.16 5.42
CA VAL A 152 9.11 4.58 5.22
C VAL A 152 8.07 5.69 5.05
N PRO A 153 6.89 5.41 4.46
CA PRO A 153 5.80 6.39 4.41
C PRO A 153 5.37 6.82 5.82
N ALA A 154 4.92 8.07 5.94
CA ALA A 154 4.22 8.51 7.13
C ALA A 154 2.87 7.78 7.24
N VAL A 155 2.64 7.11 8.38
CA VAL A 155 1.34 6.54 8.73
C VAL A 155 0.51 7.61 9.41
N TYR A 156 -0.69 7.85 8.91
CA TYR A 156 -1.63 8.79 9.51
C TYR A 156 -2.47 8.09 10.58
N CYS A 157 -3.11 6.97 10.23
CA CYS A 157 -3.84 6.16 11.19
C CYS A 157 -4.20 4.77 10.66
N VAL A 158 -4.69 3.91 11.55
CA VAL A 158 -5.41 2.68 11.23
C VAL A 158 -6.84 2.79 11.75
N GLN A 159 -7.82 2.60 10.87
CA GLN A 159 -9.23 2.68 11.26
C GLN A 159 -10.10 1.77 10.40
N LEU A 160 -10.98 0.99 11.04
CA LEU A 160 -11.99 0.13 10.38
C LEU A 160 -11.37 -0.81 9.32
N GLY A 161 -10.25 -1.46 9.65
CA GLY A 161 -9.56 -2.38 8.73
C GLY A 161 -8.84 -1.69 7.57
N LYS A 162 -8.58 -0.38 7.69
CA LYS A 162 -7.85 0.41 6.69
C LYS A 162 -6.63 1.09 7.30
N LEU A 163 -5.54 1.09 6.55
CA LEU A 163 -4.34 1.87 6.81
C LEU A 163 -4.35 3.12 5.94
N TYR A 164 -4.19 4.29 6.56
CA TYR A 164 -4.07 5.58 5.91
C TYR A 164 -2.63 6.05 6.03
N MET A 165 -1.99 6.32 4.90
CA MET A 165 -0.58 6.68 4.88
C MET A 165 -0.24 7.59 3.71
N GLN A 166 0.92 8.21 3.78
CA GLN A 166 1.48 9.04 2.74
C GLN A 166 1.75 8.24 1.46
N TYR A 167 1.41 8.80 0.31
CA TYR A 167 1.90 8.32 -0.98
C TYR A 167 3.39 8.65 -1.13
N VAL A 168 4.18 7.62 -1.46
CA VAL A 168 5.62 7.78 -1.68
C VAL A 168 5.88 8.04 -3.16
N TRP A 169 6.21 9.29 -3.49
CA TRP A 169 6.70 9.65 -4.82
C TRP A 169 8.07 9.05 -5.10
N GLY A 170 8.27 8.51 -6.30
CA GLY A 170 9.56 8.01 -6.76
C GLY A 170 9.40 6.95 -7.85
N THR A 171 10.47 6.19 -8.09
CA THR A 171 10.45 5.07 -9.04
C THR A 171 10.68 3.76 -8.30
N PRO A 172 9.87 2.71 -8.53
CA PRO A 172 10.15 1.39 -7.97
C PRO A 172 11.57 0.92 -8.32
N ALA A 173 12.25 0.27 -7.39
CA ALA A 173 13.64 -0.10 -7.54
C ALA A 173 13.85 -1.08 -8.69
N CYS A 174 12.86 -1.90 -9.06
CA CYS A 174 12.98 -2.79 -10.22
C CYS A 174 13.35 -2.00 -11.49
N TRP A 175 12.85 -0.78 -11.69
CA TRP A 175 13.18 0.05 -12.86
C TRP A 175 14.46 0.90 -12.71
N LYS A 176 15.10 0.86 -11.54
CA LYS A 176 16.26 1.71 -11.20
C LYS A 176 17.43 0.94 -10.62
N VAL A 177 17.32 -0.37 -10.48
CA VAL A 177 18.31 -1.19 -9.80
C VAL A 177 19.63 -1.14 -10.55
N ASP A 178 20.67 -0.72 -9.85
CA ASP A 178 22.07 -0.82 -10.25
C ASP A 178 22.88 -1.36 -9.06
N ILE A 179 24.19 -1.52 -9.26
CA ILE A 179 25.12 -1.98 -8.22
C ILE A 179 25.05 -1.11 -6.95
N ARG A 180 24.83 0.20 -7.08
CA ARG A 180 24.77 1.13 -5.94
C ARG A 180 23.47 0.95 -5.15
N VAL A 181 22.34 0.82 -5.85
CA VAL A 181 21.04 0.52 -5.24
C VAL A 181 21.09 -0.82 -4.51
N LEU A 182 21.60 -1.88 -5.16
CA LEU A 182 21.74 -3.19 -4.52
C LEU A 182 22.65 -3.15 -3.30
N ARG A 183 23.79 -2.46 -3.40
CA ARG A 183 24.69 -2.29 -2.25
C ARG A 183 23.94 -1.68 -1.07
N ARG A 184 23.15 -0.63 -1.32
CA ARG A 184 22.42 0.07 -0.26
C ARG A 184 21.32 -0.81 0.34
N ILE A 185 20.59 -1.56 -0.47
CA ILE A 185 19.59 -2.53 0.00
C ILE A 185 20.25 -3.55 0.95
N ILE A 186 21.38 -4.13 0.53
CA ILE A 186 22.12 -5.12 1.32
C ILE A 186 22.63 -4.50 2.64
N GLU A 187 23.16 -3.28 2.60
CA GLU A 187 23.58 -2.54 3.79
C GLU A 187 22.41 -2.30 4.75
N ASP A 188 21.26 -1.87 4.25
CA ASP A 188 20.08 -1.60 5.08
C ASP A 188 19.58 -2.89 5.76
N ILE A 189 19.41 -4.00 5.01
CA ILE A 189 18.88 -5.26 5.60
C ILE A 189 19.87 -5.95 6.54
N ARG A 190 21.19 -5.85 6.29
CA ARG A 190 22.21 -6.41 7.21
C ARG A 190 22.26 -5.66 8.55
N ASN A 191 21.85 -4.40 8.56
CA ASN A 191 21.80 -3.58 9.76
C ASN A 191 20.46 -3.70 10.52
N PHE A 192 19.54 -4.53 10.06
CA PHE A 192 18.32 -4.81 10.80
C PHE A 192 18.64 -5.42 12.17
N PRO A 193 18.02 -4.91 13.26
CA PRO A 193 18.36 -5.34 14.61
C PRO A 193 17.93 -6.77 14.89
N SER A 194 18.65 -7.43 15.79
CA SER A 194 18.24 -8.70 16.39
C SER A 194 16.97 -8.53 17.21
N LEU A 195 16.12 -9.55 17.21
CA LEU A 195 14.90 -9.62 18.02
C LEU A 195 15.00 -10.80 18.99
N ASP A 196 14.27 -10.72 20.10
CA ASP A 196 14.22 -11.79 21.09
C ASP A 196 13.51 -13.05 20.57
N GLY A 197 13.96 -14.21 21.06
CA GLY A 197 13.41 -15.52 20.74
C GLY A 197 13.95 -16.14 19.45
N GLU A 198 13.37 -17.27 19.06
CA GLU A 198 13.76 -18.04 17.88
C GLU A 198 12.60 -18.20 16.89
N ASN A 199 12.95 -18.36 15.61
CA ASN A 199 11.99 -18.64 14.55
C ASN A 199 11.46 -20.07 14.64
N ASP A 200 10.18 -20.25 14.31
CA ASP A 200 9.54 -21.56 14.15
C ASP A 200 9.77 -22.06 12.71
N LEU A 201 10.96 -22.58 12.45
CA LEU A 201 11.35 -23.05 11.12
C LEU A 201 10.50 -24.24 10.66
N GLN A 202 10.08 -25.11 11.58
CA GLN A 202 9.18 -26.22 11.26
C GLN A 202 7.80 -25.70 10.86
N GLY A 203 7.22 -24.77 11.62
CA GLY A 203 5.97 -24.11 11.29
C GLY A 203 6.03 -23.39 9.95
N TYR A 204 7.12 -22.69 9.67
CA TYR A 204 7.32 -22.01 8.38
C TYR A 204 7.45 -23.00 7.22
N SER A 205 8.17 -24.11 7.40
CA SER A 205 8.26 -25.19 6.41
C SER A 205 6.88 -25.79 6.11
N ASN A 206 6.11 -26.13 7.14
CA ASN A 206 4.76 -26.67 7.01
C ASN A 206 3.82 -25.68 6.30
N TYR A 207 3.96 -24.39 6.60
CA TYR A 207 3.21 -23.33 5.90
C TYR A 207 3.54 -23.31 4.40
N CYS A 208 4.81 -23.39 4.03
CA CYS A 208 5.25 -23.38 2.64
C CYS A 208 4.86 -24.65 1.88
N GLU A 209 5.03 -25.82 2.50
CA GLU A 209 4.61 -27.12 1.96
C GLU A 209 3.12 -27.13 1.63
N LYS A 210 2.29 -26.59 2.53
CA LYS A 210 0.85 -26.42 2.26
C LYS A 210 0.59 -25.54 1.04
N ARG A 211 1.36 -24.46 0.83
CA ARG A 211 1.21 -23.60 -0.37
C ARG A 211 1.62 -24.31 -1.64
N ALA A 212 2.71 -25.08 -1.60
CA ALA A 212 3.17 -25.90 -2.71
C ALA A 212 2.09 -26.94 -3.08
N SER A 213 1.61 -27.71 -2.10
CA SER A 213 0.57 -28.72 -2.28
C SER A 213 -0.73 -28.14 -2.84
N ASP A 214 -1.24 -27.06 -2.24
CA ASP A 214 -2.45 -26.37 -2.74
C ASP A 214 -2.27 -25.84 -4.18
N ALA A 215 -1.04 -25.58 -4.61
CA ALA A 215 -0.70 -25.14 -5.96
C ALA A 215 -0.37 -26.29 -6.93
N GLY A 216 -0.34 -27.54 -6.46
CA GLY A 216 0.00 -28.72 -7.26
C GLY A 216 1.50 -28.88 -7.52
N LEU A 217 2.35 -28.36 -6.64
CA LEU A 217 3.81 -28.46 -6.72
C LEU A 217 4.36 -29.39 -5.64
N GLU A 218 5.45 -30.09 -5.96
CA GLU A 218 6.24 -30.82 -4.98
C GLU A 218 7.09 -29.84 -4.16
N TYR A 219 7.11 -30.02 -2.84
CA TYR A 219 7.86 -29.19 -1.91
C TYR A 219 9.23 -29.81 -1.65
N ASP A 220 10.31 -29.07 -1.90
CA ASP A 220 11.68 -29.58 -1.77
C ASP A 220 12.55 -28.77 -0.78
N CYS A 221 11.96 -27.83 -0.04
CA CYS A 221 12.68 -26.91 0.84
C CYS A 221 12.80 -27.41 2.29
N HIS A 222 12.82 -28.73 2.51
CA HIS A 222 12.89 -29.32 3.85
C HIS A 222 14.16 -28.95 4.61
N GLY A 223 15.27 -28.64 3.92
CA GLY A 223 16.52 -28.19 4.54
C GLY A 223 16.43 -26.88 5.32
N ILE A 224 15.31 -26.14 5.22
CA ILE A 224 15.09 -24.93 6.02
C ILE A 224 15.08 -25.20 7.52
N THR A 225 14.64 -26.39 7.96
CA THR A 225 14.50 -26.74 9.39
C THR A 225 15.85 -26.97 10.07
N GLU A 226 16.89 -27.27 9.28
CA GLU A 226 18.26 -27.53 9.74
C GLU A 226 19.16 -26.30 9.66
N CYS A 227 18.64 -25.17 9.15
CA CYS A 227 19.43 -23.97 8.90
C CYS A 227 19.59 -23.12 10.18
N GLU A 228 20.70 -23.29 10.89
CA GLU A 228 20.98 -22.63 12.19
C GLU A 228 20.90 -21.09 12.11
N ILE A 229 21.41 -20.48 11.05
CA ILE A 229 21.37 -19.01 10.90
C ILE A 229 19.95 -18.45 10.78
N LEU A 230 18.99 -19.28 10.37
CA LEU A 230 17.58 -18.90 10.28
C LEU A 230 16.84 -19.03 11.61
N LYS A 231 17.38 -19.74 12.61
CA LYS A 231 16.76 -19.79 13.95
C LYS A 231 16.76 -18.42 14.63
N LYS A 232 17.79 -17.62 14.40
CA LYS A 232 17.91 -16.27 14.96
C LYS A 232 16.85 -15.34 14.37
N ARG A 233 16.20 -14.57 15.23
CA ARG A 233 15.24 -13.55 14.83
C ARG A 233 15.93 -12.22 14.59
N THR A 234 15.57 -11.57 13.51
CA THR A 234 15.92 -10.17 13.22
C THR A 234 14.71 -9.45 12.70
N PHE A 235 14.71 -8.12 12.79
CA PHE A 235 13.72 -7.32 12.10
C PHE A 235 13.77 -7.64 10.61
N CYS A 236 12.60 -7.68 9.96
CA CYS A 236 12.51 -7.94 8.53
C CYS A 236 11.23 -7.33 7.97
N HIS A 237 11.23 -7.03 6.68
CA HIS A 237 10.09 -6.56 5.91
C HIS A 237 9.13 -7.70 5.58
N GLY A 238 9.66 -8.89 5.26
CA GLY A 238 8.91 -10.13 4.99
C GLY A 238 8.39 -10.29 3.55
N ASP A 239 8.51 -9.23 2.75
CA ASP A 239 8.17 -9.18 1.31
C ASP A 239 8.96 -8.09 0.56
N LEU A 240 10.26 -7.97 0.84
CA LEU A 240 11.12 -6.93 0.25
C LEU A 240 11.52 -7.25 -1.21
N SER A 241 10.57 -7.19 -2.14
CA SER A 241 10.88 -7.22 -3.58
C SER A 241 11.35 -5.86 -4.07
N LEU A 242 12.00 -5.82 -5.24
CA LEU A 242 12.40 -4.54 -5.85
C LEU A 242 11.20 -3.66 -6.25
N THR A 243 10.00 -4.24 -6.40
CA THR A 243 8.76 -3.49 -6.59
C THR A 243 8.27 -2.79 -5.31
N ASN A 244 8.67 -3.28 -4.14
CA ASN A 244 8.28 -2.78 -2.81
C ASN A 244 9.31 -1.81 -2.22
N ILE A 245 10.23 -1.33 -3.04
CA ILE A 245 11.23 -0.32 -2.69
C ILE A 245 11.06 0.84 -3.65
N ILE A 246 10.83 2.05 -3.13
CA ILE A 246 10.76 3.27 -3.94
C ILE A 246 12.09 4.01 -3.85
N VAL A 247 12.68 4.31 -5.00
CA VAL A 247 13.89 5.12 -5.13
C VAL A 247 13.50 6.57 -5.38
N ARG A 248 13.90 7.47 -4.47
CA ARG A 248 13.65 8.92 -4.58
C ARG A 248 14.86 9.72 -4.11
N GLY A 249 15.47 10.50 -5.01
CA GLY A 249 16.59 11.37 -4.64
C GLY A 249 17.78 10.65 -3.99
N GLY A 250 18.01 9.38 -4.36
CA GLY A 250 19.05 8.53 -3.77
C GLY A 250 18.67 7.82 -2.46
N MET A 251 17.49 8.10 -1.91
CA MET A 251 16.93 7.36 -0.77
C MET A 251 16.18 6.12 -1.24
N LEU A 252 16.21 5.07 -0.42
CA LEU A 252 15.38 3.88 -0.56
C LEU A 252 14.27 3.95 0.47
N ILE A 253 13.01 3.89 0.02
CA ILE A 253 11.83 3.98 0.88
C ILE A 253 11.09 2.64 0.79
N TYR A 254 10.94 1.96 1.92
CA TYR A 254 10.35 0.62 1.97
C TYR A 254 8.84 0.72 2.18
N ILE A 255 8.08 -0.04 1.37
CA ILE A 255 6.62 -0.02 1.35
C ILE A 255 6.04 -1.43 1.31
N ASP A 256 4.81 -1.57 1.79
CA ASP A 256 4.08 -2.84 1.79
C ASP A 256 4.77 -4.00 2.53
N PRO A 257 5.11 -3.82 3.82
CA PRO A 257 5.67 -4.90 4.63
C PRO A 257 4.68 -6.04 4.80
N SER A 258 5.17 -7.28 4.84
CA SER A 258 4.33 -8.47 5.04
C SER A 258 5.07 -9.46 5.91
N GLN A 259 5.11 -9.17 7.21
CA GLN A 259 5.72 -10.05 8.20
C GLN A 259 5.05 -11.43 8.23
N LYS A 260 5.84 -12.45 8.59
CA LYS A 260 5.38 -13.82 8.79
C LYS A 260 5.40 -14.14 10.27
N LYS A 261 4.42 -14.97 10.68
CA LYS A 261 4.26 -15.32 12.09
C LYS A 261 5.37 -16.27 12.54
N GLU A 262 5.75 -17.19 11.66
CA GLU A 262 6.67 -18.29 11.95
C GLU A 262 8.14 -17.87 11.79
N ILE A 263 8.44 -16.90 10.91
CA ILE A 263 9.81 -16.48 10.61
C ILE A 263 9.95 -14.96 10.48
N SER A 264 10.94 -14.39 11.14
CA SER A 264 11.42 -13.02 10.98
C SER A 264 12.94 -13.02 10.90
N ASN A 265 13.48 -12.88 9.70
CA ASN A 265 14.92 -12.86 9.46
C ASN A 265 15.25 -12.04 8.21
N TRP A 266 16.24 -11.16 8.26
CA TRP A 266 16.65 -10.31 7.13
C TRP A 266 17.09 -11.12 5.89
N LEU A 267 17.52 -12.38 6.05
CA LEU A 267 17.81 -13.28 4.92
C LEU A 267 16.55 -13.63 4.11
N LEU A 268 15.35 -13.56 4.71
CA LEU A 268 14.08 -13.67 3.99
C LEU A 268 13.87 -12.51 3.01
N ASP A 269 14.32 -11.32 3.38
CA ASP A 269 14.27 -10.14 2.52
C ASP A 269 15.36 -10.21 1.44
N ALA A 270 16.58 -10.62 1.81
CA ALA A 270 17.65 -10.88 0.85
C ALA A 270 17.21 -11.89 -0.24
N ALA A 271 16.55 -12.97 0.16
CA ALA A 271 15.98 -13.96 -0.77
C ALA A 271 14.92 -13.36 -1.69
N LYS A 272 14.13 -12.38 -1.22
CA LYS A 272 13.12 -11.72 -2.05
C LYS A 272 13.71 -10.72 -3.04
N VAL A 273 14.79 -10.03 -2.66
CA VAL A 273 15.58 -9.20 -3.57
C VAL A 273 16.24 -10.07 -4.64
N ARG A 274 16.86 -11.20 -4.24
CA ARG A 274 17.45 -12.17 -5.19
C ARG A 274 16.40 -12.74 -6.16
N ALA A 275 15.21 -13.09 -5.64
CA ALA A 275 14.09 -13.51 -6.47
C ALA A 275 13.71 -12.45 -7.51
N SER A 276 13.65 -11.17 -7.11
CA SER A 276 13.36 -10.03 -7.99
C SER A 276 14.34 -9.97 -9.15
N LEU A 277 15.64 -10.12 -8.87
CA LEU A 277 16.71 -10.12 -9.87
C LEU A 277 16.67 -11.33 -10.82
N ARG A 278 16.09 -12.48 -10.42
CA ARG A 278 16.16 -13.73 -11.19
C ARG A 278 14.90 -14.06 -11.96
N TRP A 279 13.74 -14.02 -11.32
CA TRP A 279 12.49 -14.54 -11.90
C TRP A 279 11.24 -13.78 -11.50
N LEU A 280 11.23 -13.14 -10.33
CA LEU A 280 10.03 -12.54 -9.77
C LEU A 280 9.61 -11.30 -10.54
N ASP A 281 10.54 -10.38 -10.84
CA ASP A 281 10.20 -9.17 -11.61
C ASP A 281 9.84 -9.51 -13.06
N ALA A 282 10.52 -10.50 -13.65
CA ALA A 282 10.19 -11.01 -14.98
C ALA A 282 8.76 -11.58 -14.99
N GLY A 283 8.41 -12.42 -14.01
CA GLY A 283 7.07 -13.01 -13.90
C GLY A 283 5.96 -11.98 -13.58
N LEU A 284 6.23 -11.02 -12.70
CA LEU A 284 5.23 -10.07 -12.21
C LEU A 284 5.05 -8.85 -13.11
N VAL A 285 6.15 -8.25 -13.56
CA VAL A 285 6.16 -6.97 -14.30
C VAL A 285 6.84 -7.05 -15.67
N GLY A 286 7.27 -8.24 -16.10
CA GLY A 286 7.88 -8.43 -17.42
C GLY A 286 9.29 -7.82 -17.54
N LEU A 287 9.99 -7.65 -16.42
CA LEU A 287 11.32 -7.05 -16.39
C LEU A 287 12.39 -8.10 -16.02
N GLU A 288 13.26 -8.40 -16.96
CA GLU A 288 14.47 -9.19 -16.73
C GLU A 288 15.63 -8.29 -16.33
N HIS A 289 16.48 -8.76 -15.41
CA HIS A 289 17.64 -8.03 -14.92
C HIS A 289 18.93 -8.64 -15.45
N ASP A 290 19.97 -7.81 -15.56
CA ASP A 290 21.31 -8.27 -15.98
C ASP A 290 21.87 -9.28 -14.96
N GLN A 291 22.32 -10.44 -15.46
CA GLN A 291 22.91 -11.51 -14.65
C GLN A 291 24.10 -11.02 -13.78
N ARG A 292 24.80 -9.96 -14.20
CA ARG A 292 25.87 -9.33 -13.42
C ARG A 292 25.38 -8.78 -12.07
N LEU A 293 24.12 -8.36 -11.98
CA LEU A 293 23.51 -7.90 -10.73
C LEU A 293 23.30 -9.08 -9.76
N VAL A 294 22.91 -10.25 -10.26
CA VAL A 294 22.79 -11.48 -9.46
C VAL A 294 24.16 -11.92 -8.98
N GLN A 295 25.16 -11.96 -9.85
CA GLN A 295 26.55 -12.30 -9.51
C GLN A 295 27.12 -11.35 -8.44
N TYR A 296 26.87 -10.05 -8.61
CA TYR A 296 27.26 -9.04 -7.63
C TYR A 296 26.57 -9.27 -6.29
N PHE A 297 25.25 -9.54 -6.29
CA PHE A 297 24.48 -9.81 -5.08
C PHE A 297 25.01 -11.03 -4.34
N ASP A 298 25.12 -12.18 -5.03
CA ASP A 298 25.57 -13.45 -4.44
C ASP A 298 26.97 -13.33 -3.82
N ALA A 299 27.87 -12.56 -4.45
CA ALA A 299 29.22 -12.31 -3.94
C ALA A 299 29.28 -11.49 -2.63
N ARG A 300 28.14 -10.97 -2.13
CA ARG A 300 28.07 -10.23 -0.85
C ARG A 300 27.69 -11.08 0.35
N PHE A 301 27.48 -12.37 0.16
CA PHE A 301 27.05 -13.29 1.21
C PHE A 301 28.08 -14.38 1.43
N SER A 302 28.19 -14.85 2.67
CA SER A 302 28.96 -16.07 2.95
C SER A 302 28.32 -17.27 2.26
N SER A 303 29.06 -18.37 2.11
CA SER A 303 28.50 -19.60 1.52
C SER A 303 27.27 -20.11 2.30
N GLU A 304 27.29 -19.98 3.63
CA GLU A 304 26.19 -20.38 4.50
C GLU A 304 24.96 -19.46 4.34
N GLU A 305 25.17 -18.14 4.32
CA GLU A 305 24.10 -17.15 4.08
C GLU A 305 23.46 -17.35 2.70
N LEU A 306 24.28 -17.57 1.67
CA LEU A 306 23.81 -17.75 0.30
C LEU A 306 22.98 -19.02 0.13
N GLU A 307 23.35 -20.10 0.82
CA GLU A 307 22.58 -21.35 0.81
C GLU A 307 21.19 -21.14 1.45
N ALA A 308 21.15 -20.48 2.60
CA ALA A 308 19.88 -20.12 3.25
C ALA A 308 19.01 -19.22 2.36
N ILE A 309 19.62 -18.24 1.69
CA ILE A 309 18.94 -17.35 0.73
C ILE A 309 18.30 -18.15 -0.41
N LYS A 310 19.01 -19.12 -0.99
CA LYS A 310 18.48 -19.96 -2.08
C LYS A 310 17.30 -20.81 -1.62
N ILE A 311 17.38 -21.43 -0.43
CA ILE A 311 16.25 -22.16 0.15
C ILE A 311 15.05 -21.23 0.34
N LEU A 312 15.26 -20.06 0.95
CA LEU A 312 14.19 -19.07 1.18
C LEU A 312 13.59 -18.52 -0.11
N GLU A 313 14.39 -18.35 -1.16
CA GLU A 313 13.93 -17.92 -2.49
C GLU A 313 12.92 -18.91 -3.07
N ARG A 314 13.19 -20.22 -2.95
CA ARG A 314 12.24 -21.27 -3.33
C ARG A 314 10.96 -21.24 -2.48
N THR A 315 11.08 -20.97 -1.17
CA THR A 315 9.87 -20.78 -0.33
C THR A 315 9.02 -19.60 -0.81
N HIS A 316 9.64 -18.52 -1.31
CA HIS A 316 8.92 -17.40 -1.91
C HIS A 316 8.21 -17.80 -3.19
N PHE A 317 8.81 -18.64 -4.04
CA PHE A 317 8.18 -19.16 -5.25
C PHE A 317 6.86 -19.87 -4.94
N TYR A 318 6.86 -20.87 -4.05
CA TYR A 318 5.64 -21.59 -3.67
C TYR A 318 4.53 -20.65 -3.19
N ARG A 319 4.90 -19.67 -2.35
CA ARG A 319 3.96 -18.69 -1.83
C ARG A 319 3.37 -17.80 -2.93
N VAL A 320 4.21 -17.19 -3.77
CA VAL A 320 3.77 -16.26 -4.83
C VAL A 320 2.95 -17.00 -5.89
N PHE A 321 3.42 -18.18 -6.31
CA PHE A 321 2.73 -19.01 -7.30
C PHE A 321 1.35 -19.45 -6.79
N TYR A 322 1.25 -19.90 -5.54
CA TYR A 322 -0.03 -20.19 -4.89
C TYR A 322 -1.01 -19.00 -4.96
N TYR A 323 -0.56 -17.79 -4.61
CA TYR A 323 -1.44 -16.62 -4.64
C TYR A 323 -1.88 -16.23 -6.05
N ALA A 324 -0.99 -16.34 -7.04
CA ALA A 324 -1.35 -16.14 -8.45
C ALA A 324 -2.44 -17.12 -8.90
N ARG A 325 -2.30 -18.41 -8.57
CA ARG A 325 -3.29 -19.46 -8.86
C ARG A 325 -4.62 -19.20 -8.14
N LYS A 326 -4.57 -18.92 -6.83
CA LYS A 326 -5.74 -18.65 -5.99
C LYS A 326 -6.58 -17.49 -6.49
N LEU A 327 -5.95 -16.45 -7.03
CA LEU A 327 -6.62 -15.26 -7.57
C LEU A 327 -7.03 -15.40 -9.04
N GLY A 328 -6.87 -16.59 -9.64
CA GLY A 328 -7.18 -16.83 -11.04
C GLY A 328 -6.29 -16.06 -12.02
N ARG A 329 -5.09 -15.63 -11.59
CA ARG A 329 -4.11 -14.91 -12.43
C ARG A 329 -3.27 -15.93 -13.20
N VAL A 330 -3.92 -16.65 -14.13
CA VAL A 330 -3.30 -17.76 -14.88
C VAL A 330 -2.06 -17.31 -15.64
N ASP A 331 -2.11 -16.17 -16.33
CA ASP A 331 -0.95 -15.66 -17.09
C ASP A 331 0.24 -15.32 -16.19
N VAL A 332 -0.02 -14.75 -15.01
CA VAL A 332 1.02 -14.47 -14.03
C VAL A 332 1.63 -15.76 -13.51
N ALA A 333 0.81 -16.76 -13.18
CA ALA A 333 1.30 -18.07 -12.73
C ALA A 333 2.18 -18.74 -13.79
N ASN A 334 1.77 -18.70 -15.07
CA ASN A 334 2.53 -19.28 -16.18
C ASN A 334 3.90 -18.60 -16.36
N ARG A 335 3.95 -17.26 -16.34
CA ARG A 335 5.24 -16.55 -16.43
C ARG A 335 6.14 -16.84 -15.22
N LEU A 336 5.57 -16.91 -14.02
CA LEU A 336 6.34 -17.20 -12.81
C LEU A 336 7.04 -18.56 -12.89
N ILE A 337 6.33 -19.62 -13.30
CA ILE A 337 6.92 -20.97 -13.39
C ILE A 337 7.94 -21.07 -14.53
N GLU A 338 7.69 -20.42 -15.66
CA GLU A 338 8.62 -20.37 -16.80
C GLU A 338 9.97 -19.74 -16.41
N HIS A 339 9.94 -18.54 -15.83
CA HIS A 339 11.15 -17.84 -15.41
C HIS A 339 11.84 -18.52 -14.23
N PHE A 340 11.08 -19.08 -13.28
CA PHE A 340 11.66 -19.80 -12.15
C PHE A 340 12.47 -21.03 -12.61
N ASN A 341 11.89 -21.86 -13.47
CA ASN A 341 12.56 -23.05 -13.99
C ASN A 341 13.78 -22.70 -14.86
N THR A 342 13.67 -21.66 -15.70
CA THR A 342 14.79 -21.20 -16.53
C THR A 342 15.94 -20.67 -15.69
N ALA A 343 15.64 -20.07 -14.53
CA ALA A 343 16.66 -19.58 -13.62
C ALA A 343 17.39 -20.71 -12.88
N GLU A 344 16.76 -21.87 -12.66
CA GLU A 344 17.39 -23.02 -11.98
C GLU A 344 18.42 -23.79 -12.83
N ILE A 345 18.37 -23.63 -14.16
CA ILE A 345 19.34 -24.13 -15.13
C ILE A 345 20.50 -23.13 -15.24
#